data_AF-A0A8S2ZB73-F1
#
_entry.id   AF-A0A8S2ZB73-F1
#
_cell.length_a   1.000
_cell.length_b   1.000
_cell.length_c   1.000
_cell.angle_alpha   90.00
_cell.angle_beta   90.00
_cell.angle_gamma   90.00
#
_symmetry.space_group_name_H-M   'P 1'
#
loop_
_entity.id
_entity.type
_entity.pdbx_description
1 polymer ?
#
loop_
_entity_poly.entity_id
_entity_poly.type
_entity_poly.pdbx_seq_one_letter_code
_entity_poly.pdbx_strand_id
1 'polypeptide(L)' 'DRFSYRARLISGATFVFISCLALTYLPPFLLTYYTGEFWTQESTYSEQPRLSNRTKYILIVDNDNVNNNKFFLSSYSTLN' A
#
# COMPACT_ATOMS: atom_id res chain seq x y z
N ASP A 1 18.50 -34.39 -60.75
CA ASP A 1 18.69 -34.39 -59.28
C ASP A 1 17.74 -33.44 -58.58
N ARG A 2 17.02 -33.96 -57.57
CA ARG A 2 16.00 -33.21 -56.84
C ARG A 2 16.66 -32.44 -55.69
N PHE A 3 16.62 -31.12 -55.75
CA PHE A 3 17.03 -30.25 -54.65
C PHE A 3 16.08 -30.43 -53.46
N SER A 4 16.57 -31.08 -52.40
CA SER A 4 15.81 -31.22 -51.16
C SER A 4 16.03 -29.97 -50.31
N TYR A 5 15.10 -29.01 -50.40
CA TYR A 5 15.12 -27.81 -49.57
C TYR A 5 14.81 -28.21 -48.11
N ARG A 6 15.84 -28.22 -47.26
CA ARG A 6 15.69 -28.40 -45.82
C ARG A 6 15.13 -27.10 -45.21
N ALA A 7 13.80 -26.96 -45.23
CA ALA A 7 13.13 -25.93 -44.46
C ALA A 7 13.30 -26.24 -42.96
N ARG A 8 14.15 -25.49 -42.26
CA ARG A 8 14.17 -25.51 -40.79
C ARG A 8 12.91 -24.78 -40.30
N LEU A 9 12.06 -25.47 -39.55
CA LEU A 9 10.79 -24.94 -39.04
C LEU A 9 10.94 -23.73 -38.11
N ILE A 10 12.11 -23.56 -37.49
CA ILE A 10 12.43 -22.41 -36.65
C ILE A 10 13.86 -21.96 -36.99
N SER A 11 14.01 -20.72 -37.48
CA SER A 11 15.32 -20.13 -37.66
C SER A 11 15.89 -19.75 -36.29
N GLY A 12 17.21 -19.79 -36.10
CA GLY A 12 17.82 -19.34 -34.83
C GLY A 12 17.39 -17.92 -34.45
N ALA A 13 17.11 -17.07 -35.45
CA ALA A 13 16.55 -15.73 -35.25
C ALA A 13 15.18 -15.72 -34.58
N THR A 14 14.30 -16.67 -34.92
CA THR A 14 12.97 -16.79 -34.32
C THR A 14 13.05 -17.17 -32.84
N PHE A 15 14.01 -18.02 -32.46
CA PHE A 15 14.25 -18.34 -31.05
C PHE A 15 14.71 -17.11 -30.25
N VAL A 16 15.65 -16.35 -30.80
CA VAL A 16 16.11 -15.09 -30.18
C VAL A 16 14.97 -14.10 -30.05
N PHE A 17 14.12 -13.99 -31.07
CA PHE A 17 12.95 -13.10 -31.06
C PHE A 17 11.93 -13.51 -29.97
N ILE A 18 11.61 -14.81 -29.85
CA ILE A 18 10.71 -15.32 -28.79
C ILE A 18 11.30 -15.06 -27.41
N SER A 19 12.60 -15.27 -27.22
CA SER A 19 13.27 -14.99 -25.95
C SER A 19 13.22 -13.50 -25.59
N CYS A 20 13.42 -12.63 -26.57
CA CYS A 20 13.33 -11.17 -26.38
C CYS A 20 11.91 -10.73 -26.03
N LEU A 21 10.88 -11.30 -26.68
CA LEU A 21 9.49 -11.05 -26.33
C LEU A 21 9.18 -11.53 -24.91
N ALA A 22 9.60 -12.75 -24.57
CA ALA A 22 9.44 -13.30 -23.22
C ALA A 22 10.10 -12.39 -22.18
N LEU A 23 11.34 -11.96 -22.38
CA LEU A 23 12.04 -11.03 -21.48
C LEU A 23 11.47 -9.61 -21.49
N THR A 24 10.71 -9.20 -22.50
CA THR A 24 10.08 -7.87 -22.52
C THR A 24 8.78 -7.88 -21.72
N TYR A 25 8.02 -8.97 -21.79
CA TYR A 25 6.69 -9.06 -21.16
C TYR A 25 6.68 -9.78 -19.82
N LEU A 26 7.58 -10.73 -19.55
CA LEU A 26 7.67 -11.39 -18.23
C LEU A 26 8.01 -10.41 -17.11
N PRO A 27 9.02 -9.54 -17.22
CA PRO A 27 9.40 -8.65 -16.13
C PRO A 27 8.29 -7.72 -15.67
N PRO A 28 7.57 -6.98 -16.53
CA PRO A 28 6.46 -6.16 -16.06
C PRO A 28 5.33 -7.00 -15.47
N PHE A 29 5.06 -8.19 -16.02
CA PHE A 29 4.04 -9.09 -15.47
C PHE A 29 4.39 -9.59 -14.07
N LEU A 30 5.64 -10.05 -13.87
CA LEU A 30 6.15 -10.48 -12.57
C LEU A 30 6.19 -9.32 -11.59
N LEU A 31 6.63 -8.15 -12.03
CA LEU A 31 6.68 -6.95 -11.21
C LEU A 31 5.28 -6.59 -10.73
N THR A 32 4.25 -6.59 -11.60
CA THR A 32 2.86 -6.36 -11.17
C THR A 32 2.33 -7.45 -10.25
N TYR A 33 2.70 -8.72 -10.45
CA TYR A 33 2.31 -9.80 -9.52
C TYR A 33 2.89 -9.60 -8.12
N TYR A 34 4.18 -9.27 -8.02
CA TYR A 34 4.82 -9.04 -6.72
C TYR A 34 4.44 -7.70 -6.08
N THR A 35 4.30 -6.64 -6.87
CA THR A 35 3.93 -5.31 -6.38
C THR A 35 2.42 -5.14 -6.23
N GLY A 36 1.57 -6.00 -6.78
CA GLY A 36 0.12 -5.94 -6.55
C GLY A 36 -0.22 -6.02 -5.05
N GLU A 37 0.55 -6.80 -4.29
CA GLU A 37 0.51 -6.82 -2.83
C GLU A 37 0.96 -5.48 -2.21
N PHE A 38 1.91 -4.76 -2.83
CA PHE A 38 2.32 -3.41 -2.43
C PHE A 38 1.19 -2.40 -2.59
N TRP A 39 0.47 -2.40 -3.72
CA TRP A 39 -0.70 -1.53 -3.91
C TRP A 39 -1.83 -1.84 -2.90
N THR A 40 -1.97 -3.11 -2.51
CA THR A 40 -2.97 -3.57 -1.52
C THR A 40 -2.56 -3.25 -0.08
N GLN A 41 -1.25 -3.22 0.19
CA GLN A 41 -0.70 -2.83 1.48
C GLN A 41 -0.78 -1.32 1.69
N GLU A 42 -0.50 -0.50 0.66
CA GLU A 42 -0.60 0.96 0.78
C GLU A 42 -2.00 1.45 1.14
N SER A 43 -3.08 0.82 0.65
CA SER A 43 -4.44 1.17 1.09
C SER A 43 -4.68 0.88 2.58
N THR A 44 -3.99 -0.12 3.15
CA THR A 44 -4.05 -0.40 4.59
C THR A 44 -3.19 0.59 5.40
N TYR A 45 -2.10 1.10 4.81
CA TYR A 45 -1.20 2.06 5.46
C TYR A 45 -1.62 3.54 5.31
N SER A 46 -2.57 3.84 4.42
CA SER A 46 -3.18 5.18 4.32
C SER A 46 -4.19 5.46 5.44
N GLU A 47 -4.58 4.43 6.19
CA GLU A 47 -5.60 4.53 7.24
C GLU A 47 -4.94 4.72 8.60
N GLN A 48 -4.82 6.00 8.95
CA GLN A 48 -4.60 6.55 10.27
C GLN A 48 -3.14 6.43 10.76
N PRO A 49 -2.38 7.55 10.81
CA PRO A 49 -1.22 7.58 11.69
C PRO A 49 -1.70 7.11 13.06
N ARG A 50 -1.00 6.12 13.64
CA ARG A 50 -1.13 5.74 15.05
C ARG A 50 -0.65 6.94 15.88
N LEU A 51 -1.44 8.02 15.86
CA LEU A 51 -1.50 9.03 16.89
C LEU A 51 -1.91 8.23 18.12
N SER A 52 -0.93 7.67 18.82
CA SER A 52 -1.09 7.43 20.23
C SER A 52 -1.59 8.76 20.76
N ASN A 53 -2.89 8.84 21.05
CA ASN A 53 -3.60 10.01 21.57
C ASN A 53 -2.99 10.37 22.93
N ARG A 54 -1.75 10.86 22.92
CA ARG A 54 -1.00 11.32 24.08
C ARG A 54 -1.40 12.72 24.46
N THR A 55 -2.22 13.39 23.65
CA THR A 55 -2.81 14.66 24.01
C THR A 55 -3.98 14.40 24.92
N LYS A 56 -3.69 14.41 26.23
CA LYS A 56 -4.67 14.28 27.30
C LYS A 56 -5.12 15.69 27.66
N TYR A 57 -6.43 15.96 27.55
CA TYR A 57 -6.98 17.29 27.78
C TYR A 57 -7.73 17.31 29.11
N ILE A 58 -7.55 18.40 29.86
CA ILE A 58 -8.31 18.71 31.07
C ILE A 58 -8.98 20.05 30.81
N LEU A 59 -10.32 20.07 30.81
CA LEU A 59 -11.11 21.29 30.67
C LEU A 59 -11.64 21.66 32.07
N ILE A 60 -11.28 22.86 32.53
CA ILE A 60 -11.80 23.43 33.78
C ILE A 60 -12.64 24.63 33.40
N VAL A 61 -13.94 24.56 33.68
CA VAL A 61 -14.85 25.69 33.52
C VAL A 61 -15.21 26.18 34.91
N ASP A 62 -14.65 27.34 35.28
CA ASP A 62 -14.99 28.03 36.52
C ASP A 62 -16.02 29.13 36.20
N ASN A 63 -17.15 29.10 36.89
CA ASN A 63 -18.22 30.10 36.74
C ASN A 63 -18.23 30.93 38.02
N ASP A 64 -17.74 32.17 37.94
CA ASP A 64 -17.63 33.11 39.07
C ASP A 64 -18.97 33.76 39.47
N ASN A 65 -20.10 33.09 39.18
CA ASN A 65 -21.42 33.50 39.65
C ASN A 65 -21.79 32.73 40.92
N VAL A 66 -22.47 33.42 41.84
CA VAL A 66 -22.73 33.11 43.27
C VAL A 66 -23.24 31.68 43.59
N ASN A 67 -23.58 30.87 42.60
CA ASN A 67 -23.89 29.46 42.74
C ASN A 67 -22.72 28.61 42.19
N ASN A 68 -21.81 28.21 43.09
CA ASN A 68 -20.52 27.54 42.89
C ASN A 68 -20.57 26.22 42.07
N ASN A 69 -20.97 26.27 40.80
CA ASN A 69 -21.05 25.12 39.94
C ASN A 69 -19.76 25.01 39.11
N LYS A 70 -18.76 24.33 39.68
CA LYS A 70 -17.52 24.00 38.99
C LYS A 70 -17.69 22.70 38.20
N PHE A 71 -17.48 22.77 36.88
CA PHE A 71 -17.57 21.62 36.01
C PHE A 71 -16.17 21.19 35.56
N PHE A 72 -15.84 19.93 35.81
CA PHE A 72 -14.59 19.30 35.41
C PHE A 72 -14.89 18.25 34.34
N LEU A 73 -14.25 18.35 33.17
CA LEU A 73 -14.28 17.29 32.16
C LEU A 73 -12.86 16.89 31.79
N SER A 74 -12.63 15.59 31.75
CA SER A 74 -11.33 15.04 31.41
C SER A 74 -11.48 13.81 30.51
N SER A 75 -10.50 13.61 29.63
CA SER A 75 -10.40 12.39 28.81
C SER A 75 -9.70 11.24 29.56
N TYR A 76 -9.45 11.39 30.86
CA TYR A 76 -8.76 10.39 31.67
C TYR A 76 -9.79 9.44 32.28
N SER A 77 -9.60 8.13 32.06
CA SER A 77 -10.47 7.10 32.66
C SER A 77 -10.42 7.08 34.20
N THR A 78 -9.44 7.74 34.81
CA THR A 78 -9.23 7.77 36.26
C THR A 78 -9.69 9.07 36.92
N LEU A 79 -10.03 10.10 36.14
CA LEU A 79 -10.44 11.42 36.65
C LEU A 79 -11.90 11.76 36.27
N ASN A 80 -12.62 10.81 35.68
CA ASN A 80 -14.05 10.91 35.42
C ASN A 80 -14.84 10.20 36.53
#